data_AF-A0A8T5N8Q2-F1
#
_entry.id   AF-A0A8T5N8Q2-F1
#
_cell.length_a   1.000
_cell.length_b   1.000
_cell.length_c   1.000
_cell.angle_alpha   90.00
_cell.angle_beta   90.00
_cell.angle_gamma   90.00
#
_symmetry.space_group_name_H-M   'P 1'
#
loop_
_entity.id
_entity.type
_entity.pdbx_description
1 polymer ?
#
loop_
_entity_poly.entity_id
_entity_poly.type
_entity_poly.pdbx_seq_one_letter_code
_entity_poly.pdbx_strand_id
1 'polypeptide(L)'
;PENVTDIFKASPDFKEQATRYQISHINGASGTAYTCPACTTMITNGNCPGKVLCRKIEHPLVYYRKKLWIENKKMLTQKVRTLRG
;
A
#
# COMPACT_ATOMS: atom_id res chain seq x y z
N PRO A 1 -1.39 -5.98 -13.15
CA PRO A 1 -1.23 -4.70 -12.44
C PRO A 1 -2.39 -3.77 -12.81
N GLU A 2 -3.33 -3.54 -11.89
CA GLU A 2 -4.39 -2.55 -12.09
C GLU A 2 -3.78 -1.15 -12.14
N ASN A 3 -4.24 -0.32 -13.07
CA ASN A 3 -3.82 1.08 -13.12
C ASN A 3 -4.55 1.80 -11.99
N VAL A 4 -3.86 2.62 -11.18
CA VAL A 4 -4.49 3.34 -10.05
C VAL A 4 -5.70 4.15 -10.50
N THR A 5 -5.69 4.62 -11.75
CA THR A 5 -6.79 5.30 -12.43
C THR A 5 -8.07 4.46 -12.51
N ASP A 6 -7.96 3.13 -12.68
CA ASP A 6 -9.11 2.24 -12.83
C ASP A 6 -9.95 2.15 -11.55
N ILE A 7 -9.33 2.32 -10.38
CA ILE A 7 -10.02 2.35 -9.09
C ILE A 7 -11.02 3.51 -9.03
N PHE A 8 -10.68 4.64 -9.66
CA PHE A 8 -11.52 5.84 -9.64
C PHE A 8 -12.70 5.79 -10.62
N LYS A 9 -12.68 4.87 -11.60
CA LYS A 9 -13.77 4.74 -12.61
C LYS A 9 -15.11 4.33 -12.00
N ALA A 10 -15.10 3.75 -10.80
CA ALA A 10 -16.31 3.38 -10.07
C ALA A 10 -17.08 4.60 -9.52
N SER A 11 -16.46 5.79 -9.49
CA SER A 11 -17.11 7.01 -8.99
C SER A 11 -18.04 7.62 -10.04
N PRO A 12 -19.29 8.01 -9.70
CA PRO A 12 -20.24 8.58 -10.66
C PRO A 12 -19.81 9.93 -11.25
N ASP A 13 -18.88 10.63 -10.60
CA ASP A 13 -18.32 11.94 -10.99
C ASP A 13 -16.90 11.82 -11.56
N PHE A 14 -16.47 10.63 -11.95
CA PHE A 14 -15.12 10.37 -12.43
C PHE A 14 -14.73 11.25 -13.63
N LYS A 15 -13.58 11.93 -13.51
CA LYS A 15 -12.98 12.77 -14.56
C LYS A 15 -11.59 12.28 -14.89
N GLU A 16 -11.47 11.50 -15.96
CA GLU A 16 -10.23 10.81 -16.32
C GLU A 16 -9.00 11.73 -16.41
N GLN A 17 -9.12 12.86 -17.11
CA GLN A 17 -8.01 13.79 -17.28
C GLN A 17 -7.52 14.35 -15.93
N ALA A 18 -8.44 14.74 -15.05
CA ALA A 18 -8.12 15.28 -13.74
C ALA A 18 -7.47 14.22 -12.85
N THR A 19 -8.03 13.00 -12.80
CA THR A 19 -7.46 11.88 -12.02
C THR A 19 -6.06 11.52 -12.52
N ARG A 20 -5.86 11.41 -13.83
CA ARG A 20 -4.55 11.09 -14.41
C ARG A 20 -3.52 12.17 -14.10
N TYR A 21 -3.91 13.44 -14.16
CA TYR A 21 -3.06 14.55 -13.77
C TYR A 21 -2.63 14.44 -12.29
N GLN A 22 -3.59 14.22 -11.39
CA GLN A 22 -3.31 14.08 -9.96
C GLN A 22 -2.38 12.90 -9.64
N ILE A 23 -2.63 11.74 -10.25
CA ILE A 23 -1.77 10.55 -10.07
C ILE A 23 -0.35 10.84 -10.58
N SER A 24 -0.24 11.43 -11.77
CA SER A 24 1.05 11.78 -12.37
C SER A 24 1.84 12.77 -11.51
N HIS A 25 1.16 13.78 -10.97
CA HIS A 25 1.76 14.76 -10.06
C HIS A 25 2.28 14.12 -8.78
N ILE A 26 1.50 13.25 -8.12
CA ILE A 26 1.92 12.52 -6.92
C ILE A 26 3.14 11.64 -7.20
N ASN A 27 3.20 11.02 -8.39
CA ASN A 27 4.33 10.20 -8.84
C ASN A 27 5.56 11.01 -9.28
N GLY A 28 5.55 12.33 -9.16
CA GLY A 28 6.71 13.17 -9.39
C GLY A 28 6.86 13.74 -10.80
N ALA A 29 5.83 13.71 -11.64
CA ALA A 29 5.87 14.39 -12.94
C ALA A 29 6.10 15.91 -12.82
N SER A 30 5.80 16.50 -11.66
CA SER A 30 6.04 17.91 -11.31
C SER A 30 7.37 18.15 -10.57
N GLY A 31 8.22 17.13 -10.42
CA GLY A 31 9.54 17.23 -9.82
C GLY A 31 9.66 16.65 -8.40
N THR A 32 8.56 16.53 -7.65
CA THR A 32 8.57 15.89 -6.31
C THR A 32 7.75 14.60 -6.34
N ALA A 33 8.45 13.47 -6.23
CA ALA A 33 7.79 12.18 -6.02
C ALA A 33 7.45 12.00 -4.54
N TYR A 34 6.17 11.90 -4.23
CA TYR A 34 5.71 11.72 -2.86
C TYR A 34 5.70 10.24 -2.48
N THR A 35 6.23 9.93 -1.30
CA THR A 35 6.09 8.61 -0.69
C THR A 35 5.04 8.65 0.41
N CYS A 36 4.56 7.47 0.80
CA CYS A 36 3.62 7.33 1.91
C CYS A 36 4.21 7.97 3.18
N PRO A 37 3.46 8.82 3.90
CA PRO A 37 3.96 9.47 5.10
C PRO A 37 4.14 8.48 6.26
N ALA A 38 4.89 8.89 7.29
CA ALA A 38 5.16 8.09 8.47
C ALA A 38 3.88 7.75 9.26
N CYS A 39 3.95 6.71 10.11
CA CYS A 39 2.79 6.28 10.90
C CYS A 39 2.23 7.39 11.77
N THR A 40 3.10 8.22 12.37
CA THR A 40 2.70 9.36 13.20
C THR A 40 1.85 10.37 12.42
N THR A 41 2.31 10.77 11.23
CA THR A 41 1.55 11.65 10.33
C THR A 41 0.22 11.03 9.90
N MET A 42 0.22 9.72 9.57
CA MET A 42 -1.02 9.01 9.22
C MET A 42 -2.03 8.98 10.37
N ILE A 43 -1.56 8.88 11.62
CA ILE A 43 -2.40 8.95 12.82
C ILE A 43 -2.97 10.35 12.98
N THR A 44 -2.14 11.39 12.90
CA THR A 44 -2.58 12.79 12.99
C THR A 44 -3.63 13.12 11.94
N ASN A 45 -3.47 12.61 10.72
CA ASN A 45 -4.41 12.85 9.62
C ASN A 45 -5.68 11.99 9.70
N GLY A 46 -5.82 11.09 10.68
CA GLY A 46 -6.96 10.18 10.80
C GLY A 46 -7.00 9.05 9.78
N ASN A 47 -5.93 8.86 8.99
CA ASN A 47 -5.86 7.87 7.91
C ASN A 47 -5.30 6.51 8.35
N CYS A 48 -4.90 6.36 9.62
CA CYS A 48 -4.29 5.13 10.15
C CYS A 48 -5.34 4.20 10.76
N PRO A 49 -5.65 3.03 10.15
CA PRO A 49 -6.65 2.10 10.69
C PRO A 49 -6.18 1.30 11.90
N GLY A 50 -4.88 1.33 12.24
CA GLY A 50 -4.30 0.64 13.40
C GLY A 50 -4.44 -0.90 13.39
N LYS A 51 -3.35 -1.64 13.19
CA LYS A 51 -3.34 -3.13 13.26
C LYS A 51 -2.30 -3.63 14.28
N VAL A 52 -2.39 -4.90 14.68
CA VAL A 52 -1.48 -5.48 15.71
C VAL A 52 -0.01 -5.32 15.33
N LEU A 53 0.36 -5.53 14.06
CA LEU A 53 1.74 -5.35 13.60
C LEU A 53 2.21 -3.89 13.64
N CYS A 54 1.30 -2.90 13.66
CA CYS A 54 1.63 -1.48 13.74
C CYS A 54 2.33 -1.11 15.05
N ARG A 55 2.13 -1.87 16.14
CA ARG A 55 2.74 -1.61 17.45
C ARG A 55 4.27 -1.75 17.49
N LYS A 56 4.88 -2.30 16.44
CA LYS A 56 6.32 -2.61 16.38
C LYS A 56 7.01 -1.99 15.18
N ILE A 57 6.41 -0.96 14.56
CA ILE A 57 6.93 -0.33 13.34
C ILE A 57 6.67 1.18 13.38
N GLU A 58 7.48 1.95 12.66
CA GLU A 58 7.39 3.41 12.58
C GLU A 58 6.90 3.91 11.22
N HIS A 59 6.97 3.05 10.19
CA HIS A 59 6.62 3.42 8.82
C HIS A 59 5.64 2.40 8.19
N PRO A 60 4.58 2.85 7.50
CA PRO A 60 3.60 1.95 6.88
C PRO A 60 4.23 0.98 5.86
N LEU A 61 5.23 1.43 5.09
CA LEU A 61 5.94 0.54 4.17
C LEU A 61 6.64 -0.64 4.86
N VAL A 62 7.08 -0.50 6.12
CA VAL A 62 7.64 -1.61 6.90
C VAL A 62 6.56 -2.62 7.26
N TYR A 63 5.32 -2.16 7.53
CA TYR A 63 4.16 -3.04 7.74
C TYR A 63 4.01 -4.00 6.56
N TYR A 64 3.91 -3.44 5.34
CA TYR A 64 3.63 -4.20 4.14
C TYR A 64 4.75 -5.20 3.84
N ARG A 65 6.01 -4.78 3.92
CA ARG A 65 7.17 -5.68 3.75
C ARG A 65 7.15 -6.82 4.76
N LYS A 66 6.89 -6.53 6.04
CA LYS A 66 6.85 -7.54 7.10
C LYS A 66 5.68 -8.51 6.92
N LYS A 67 4.51 -8.01 6.53
CA LYS A 67 3.33 -8.82 6.25
C LYS A 67 3.60 -9.80 5.10
N LEU A 68 4.13 -9.30 3.97
CA LEU A 68 4.50 -10.14 2.82
C LEU A 68 5.54 -11.20 3.19
N TRP A 69 6.54 -10.84 3.99
CA TRP A 69 7.53 -11.81 4.47
C TRP A 69 6.90 -12.93 5.32
N ILE A 70 5.99 -12.59 6.23
CA ILE A 70 5.25 -13.57 7.04
C ILE A 70 4.42 -14.49 6.14
N GLU A 71 3.70 -13.93 5.17
CA GLU A 71 2.86 -14.68 4.23
C GLU A 71 3.69 -15.65 3.38
N ASN A 72 4.79 -15.16 2.79
CA ASN A 72 5.71 -15.99 2.02
C ASN A 72 6.32 -17.12 2.86
N LYS A 73 6.70 -16.84 4.11
CA LYS A 73 7.23 -17.87 5.02
C LYS A 73 6.19 -18.95 5.33
N LYS A 74 4.92 -18.57 5.52
CA LYS A 74 3.81 -19.52 5.70
C LYS A 74 3.63 -20.39 4.46
N MET A 75 3.62 -19.78 3.26
CA MET A 75 3.50 -20.51 2.00
C MET A 75 4.64 -21.51 1.80
N LEU A 76 5.89 -21.12 2.08
CA LEU A 76 7.05 -22.01 2.01
C LEU A 76 6.92 -23.18 2.99
N THR A 77 6.48 -22.92 4.23
CA THR A 77 6.29 -23.96 5.24
C THR A 77 5.20 -24.95 4.83
N GLN A 78 4.09 -24.46 4.26
CA GLN A 78 3.00 -25.28 3.72
C GLN A 78 3.49 -26.16 2.55
N LYS A 79 4.29 -25.58 1.64
CA LYS A 79 4.85 -26.29 0.49
C LYS A 79 5.81 -27.40 0.93
N VAL A 80 6.67 -27.13 1.91
CA VAL A 80 7.57 -28.18 2.47
C VAL A 80 6.78 -29.30 3.13
N ARG A 81 5.69 -28.98 3.84
CA ARG A 81 4.84 -30.00 4.50
C ARG A 81 4.11 -30.90 3.50
N THR A 82 3.68 -30.35 2.36
CA THR A 82 2.98 -31.10 1.30
C THR A 82 3.93 -31.93 0.43
N LEU A 83 5.20 -31.56 0.33
CA LEU A 83 6.23 -32.31 -0.42
C LEU A 83 6.85 -33.48 0.37
N ARG A 84 6.68 -33.51 1.69
CA ARG A 84 7.19 -34.57 2.58
C ARG A 84 6.13 -35.62 2.94
N GLY A 85 4.92 -35.49 2.39
CA GLY A 85 3.79 -36.41 2.59
C GLY A 85 3.47 -37.17 1.32
#